data_AF-A0A932KCU9-F1
#
_entry.id   AF-A0A932KCU9-F1
#
_cell.length_a   1.000
_cell.length_b   1.000
_cell.length_c   1.000
_cell.angle_alpha   90.00
_cell.angle_beta   90.00
_cell.angle_gamma   90.00
#
_symmetry.space_group_name_H-M   'P 1'
#
loop_
_entity.id
_entity.type
_entity.pdbx_description
1 polymer ?
#
loop_
_entity_poly.entity_id
_entity_poly.type
_entity_poly.pdbx_seq_one_letter_code
_entity_poly.pdbx_strand_id
1 'polypeptide(L)'
;MAEATVGEDWLVERTSCLGLCDRAPAALVDEHACGPLTPARVPDIPGGWRGEVHTYTDPRPGEVRVVLGHVGEIDPRSIDSALTYGVYQGLQQALQQSPHQVIAEIEVSGLRGRGGAGFPSGQKWRYVAREARSPKYVVCNADESVPLLFKDRVLLETNPHAILEGMLIAGHAVGAQVGFVYIRG
;
A
#
# COMPACT_ATOMS: atom_id res chain seq x y z
N MET A 1 14.02 24.78 6.95
CA MET A 1 14.01 23.58 7.81
C MET A 1 15.38 23.53 8.50
N ALA A 2 15.52 22.89 9.67
CA ALA A 2 16.83 22.81 10.32
C ALA A 2 17.69 21.79 9.59
N GLU A 3 18.81 22.26 9.05
CA GLU A 3 19.82 21.51 8.32
C GLU A 3 21.09 21.52 9.16
N ALA A 4 21.78 20.39 9.26
CA ALA A 4 23.02 20.26 9.99
C ALA A 4 23.99 19.38 9.21
N THR A 5 25.22 19.86 9.06
CA THR A 5 26.32 19.04 8.54
C THR A 5 26.96 18.27 9.69
N VAL A 6 27.16 16.97 9.52
CA VAL A 6 27.81 16.09 10.50
C VAL A 6 29.09 15.53 9.89
N GLY A 7 30.25 16.00 10.33
CA GLY A 7 31.52 15.68 9.68
C GLY A 7 31.66 16.36 8.32
N GLU A 8 32.42 15.77 7.39
CA GLU A 8 32.62 16.31 6.04
C GLU A 8 31.64 15.73 5.00
N ASP A 9 31.03 14.58 5.28
CA ASP A 9 30.32 13.78 4.28
C ASP A 9 28.79 13.68 4.47
N TRP A 10 28.24 14.16 5.59
CA TRP A 10 26.83 13.96 5.91
C TRP A 10 26.04 15.26 6.03
N LEU A 11 24.95 15.31 5.27
CA LEU A 11 23.92 16.32 5.42
C LEU A 11 22.71 15.71 6.15
N VAL A 12 22.27 16.37 7.21
CA VAL A 12 21.10 15.94 7.99
C VAL A 12 20.04 17.02 7.94
N GLU A 13 18.89 16.66 7.37
CA GLU A 13 17.74 17.54 7.26
C GLU A 13 16.54 16.98 8.00
N ARG A 14 15.74 17.87 8.57
CA ARG A 14 14.40 17.51 9.07
C ARG A 14 13.42 17.48 7.92
N THR A 15 12.62 16.43 7.87
CA THR A 15 11.53 16.28 6.91
C THR A 15 10.21 15.96 7.63
N SER A 16 9.12 15.93 6.87
CA SER A 16 7.80 15.52 7.35
C SER A 16 7.77 14.02 7.67
N CYS A 17 6.62 13.50 8.11
CA CYS A 17 6.48 12.09 8.42
C CYS A 17 6.84 11.19 7.22
N LEU A 18 7.75 10.25 7.46
CA LEU A 18 8.26 9.29 6.47
C LEU A 18 7.39 8.04 6.30
N GLY A 19 6.29 7.92 7.06
CA GLY A 19 5.50 6.67 7.10
C GLY A 19 6.24 5.51 7.79
N LEU A 20 7.27 5.81 8.59
CA LEU A 20 8.09 4.86 9.35
C LEU A 20 7.76 4.92 10.85
N CYS A 21 6.49 5.15 11.20
CA CYS A 21 6.08 5.42 12.59
C CYS A 21 6.15 4.17 13.49
N ASP A 22 6.03 3.00 12.89
CA ASP A 22 6.33 1.70 13.50
C ASP A 22 7.82 1.53 13.84
N ARG A 23 8.70 2.34 13.23
CA ARG A 23 10.15 2.34 13.42
C ARG A 23 10.67 3.66 13.95
N ALA A 24 9.84 4.48 14.57
CA ALA A 24 10.28 5.79 15.08
C ALA A 24 11.24 5.62 16.28
N PRO A 25 12.26 6.49 16.43
CA PRO A 25 12.70 7.54 15.49
C PRO A 25 13.27 6.95 14.20
N ALA A 26 13.00 7.59 13.06
CA ALA A 26 13.41 7.08 11.74
C ALA A 26 13.97 8.20 10.85
N ALA A 27 14.74 7.82 9.83
CA ALA A 27 15.27 8.71 8.80
C ALA A 27 15.24 8.04 7.42
N LEU A 28 15.41 8.85 6.37
CA LEU A 28 15.87 8.36 5.06
C LEU A 28 17.37 8.58 4.98
N VAL A 29 18.10 7.54 4.60
CA VAL A 29 19.55 7.59 4.36
C VAL A 29 19.80 7.17 2.94
N ASP A 30 20.21 8.12 2.09
CA ASP A 30 20.35 7.94 0.64
C ASP A 30 19.09 7.30 0.02
N GLU A 31 17.91 7.89 0.29
CA GLU A 31 16.59 7.38 -0.14
C GLU A 31 16.14 6.04 0.49
N HIS A 32 16.93 5.45 1.40
CA HIS A 32 16.56 4.20 2.07
C HIS A 32 16.00 4.44 3.47
N ALA A 33 14.87 3.81 3.77
CA ALA A 33 14.28 3.79 5.11
C ALA A 33 15.27 3.27 6.15
N CYS A 34 15.46 4.03 7.24
CA CYS A 34 16.35 3.68 8.34
C CYS A 34 15.64 3.84 9.69
N GLY A 35 15.54 2.75 10.46
CA GLY A 35 15.01 2.79 11.83
C GLY A 35 14.68 1.41 12.41
N PRO A 36 14.50 1.29 13.74
CA PRO A 36 14.47 2.39 14.70
C PRO A 36 15.86 2.92 15.07
N LEU A 37 16.01 4.24 15.05
CA LEU A 37 17.26 4.93 15.36
C LEU A 37 17.42 5.08 16.87
N THR A 38 18.62 4.75 17.35
CA THR A 38 19.08 5.07 18.69
C THR A 38 20.49 5.67 18.60
N PRO A 39 20.94 6.48 19.57
CA PRO A 39 22.31 7.01 19.55
C PRO A 39 23.40 5.93 19.40
N ALA A 40 23.14 4.72 19.90
CA ALA A 40 24.05 3.59 19.78
C ALA A 40 24.14 2.98 18.36
N ARG A 41 23.10 3.16 17.53
CA ARG A 41 23.03 2.63 16.17
C ARG A 41 23.49 3.61 15.09
N VAL A 42 23.53 4.92 15.40
CA VAL A 42 23.98 5.94 14.45
C VAL A 42 25.37 5.63 13.85
N PRO A 43 26.37 5.15 14.61
CA PRO A 43 27.68 4.80 14.05
C PRO A 43 27.64 3.64 13.02
N ASP A 44 26.58 2.83 13.00
CA ASP A 44 26.44 1.70 12.08
C ASP A 44 25.93 2.14 10.69
N ILE A 45 25.35 3.34 10.57
CA ILE A 45 24.72 3.85 9.33
C ILE A 45 25.71 3.93 8.16
N PRO A 46 26.93 4.47 8.32
CA PRO A 46 27.94 4.46 7.27
C PRO A 46 28.38 3.03 6.87
N GLY A 47 28.26 2.07 7.79
CA GLY A 47 28.49 0.65 7.54
C GLY A 47 27.37 -0.06 6.77
N GLY A 48 26.34 0.67 6.32
CA GLY A 48 25.22 0.14 5.53
C GLY A 48 24.03 -0.35 6.36
N TRP A 49 24.06 -0.19 7.69
CA TRP A 49 22.90 -0.51 8.51
C TRP A 49 21.72 0.41 8.17
N ARG A 50 20.52 -0.18 8.06
CA ARG A 50 19.27 0.52 7.72
C ARG A 50 18.13 0.16 8.67
N GLY A 51 18.44 -0.42 9.83
CA GLY A 51 17.42 -0.75 10.82
C GLY A 51 16.88 -2.17 10.76
N GLU A 52 15.75 -2.35 11.44
CA GLU A 52 15.10 -3.64 11.64
C GLU A 52 13.87 -3.76 10.74
N VAL A 53 13.69 -4.94 10.15
CA VAL A 53 12.53 -5.24 9.32
C VAL A 53 11.40 -5.72 10.24
N HIS A 54 10.28 -5.00 10.23
CA HIS A 54 9.05 -5.49 10.87
C HIS A 54 8.31 -6.39 9.90
N THR A 55 8.02 -7.62 10.32
CA THR A 55 7.33 -8.63 9.50
C THR A 55 5.82 -8.52 9.58
N TYR A 56 5.30 -7.88 10.63
CA TYR A 56 3.87 -7.78 10.96
C TYR A 56 3.16 -9.14 11.08
N THR A 57 3.91 -10.22 11.26
CA THR A 57 3.38 -11.60 11.32
C THR A 57 2.53 -11.84 12.56
N ASP A 58 2.84 -11.19 13.68
CA ASP A 58 2.14 -11.41 14.95
C ASP A 58 0.94 -10.49 15.10
N PRO A 59 -0.31 -11.03 15.17
CA PRO A 59 -1.49 -10.22 15.39
C PRO A 59 -1.53 -9.68 16.81
N ARG A 60 -2.04 -8.45 16.94
CA ARG A 60 -2.29 -7.85 18.26
C ARG A 60 -3.50 -8.51 18.93
N PRO A 61 -3.57 -8.53 20.27
CA PRO A 61 -4.76 -9.01 20.96
C PRO A 61 -6.05 -8.34 20.46
N GLY A 62 -6.98 -9.14 19.94
CA GLY A 62 -8.26 -8.66 19.38
C GLY A 62 -8.22 -8.21 17.92
N GLU A 63 -7.08 -8.33 17.23
CA GLU A 63 -6.97 -7.99 15.81
C GLU A 63 -7.69 -9.03 14.92
N VAL A 64 -8.55 -8.54 14.01
CA VAL A 64 -9.17 -9.35 12.96
C VAL A 64 -8.48 -9.03 11.63
N ARG A 65 -7.75 -10.00 11.09
CA ARG A 65 -6.99 -9.83 9.84
C ARG A 65 -7.82 -10.23 8.64
N VAL A 66 -8.24 -9.22 7.88
CA VAL A 66 -8.86 -9.40 6.56
C VAL A 66 -7.81 -9.15 5.47
N VAL A 67 -7.29 -7.92 5.39
CA VAL A 67 -6.33 -7.55 4.33
C VAL A 67 -4.93 -8.10 4.60
N LEU A 68 -4.55 -8.23 5.88
CA LEU A 68 -3.27 -8.79 6.32
C LEU A 68 -3.35 -10.29 6.65
N GLY A 69 -4.37 -11.01 6.15
CA GLY A 69 -4.64 -12.41 6.51
C GLY A 69 -3.46 -13.36 6.29
N HIS A 70 -2.66 -13.10 5.25
CA HIS A 70 -1.49 -13.91 4.85
C HIS A 70 -0.16 -13.14 4.96
N VAL A 71 -0.10 -12.12 5.82
CA VAL A 71 1.11 -11.32 5.98
C VAL A 71 2.27 -12.18 6.50
N GLY A 72 3.41 -12.12 5.81
CA GLY A 72 4.59 -12.94 6.09
C GLY A 72 4.52 -14.38 5.58
N GLU A 73 3.39 -14.83 5.04
CA GLU A 73 3.26 -16.12 4.34
C GLU A 73 3.51 -15.95 2.83
N ILE A 74 3.00 -14.86 2.26
CA ILE A 74 3.21 -14.51 0.84
C ILE A 74 4.60 -13.90 0.66
N ASP A 75 5.36 -14.41 -0.30
CA ASP A 75 6.51 -13.70 -0.84
C ASP A 75 6.01 -12.56 -1.75
N PRO A 76 6.19 -11.28 -1.34
CA PRO A 76 5.65 -10.14 -2.07
C PRO A 76 6.21 -9.97 -3.48
N ARG A 77 7.31 -10.67 -3.82
CA ARG A 77 7.96 -10.62 -5.13
C ARG A 77 7.63 -11.81 -6.03
N SER A 78 6.82 -12.75 -5.56
CA SER A 78 6.52 -14.00 -6.28
C SER A 78 5.03 -14.11 -6.60
N ILE A 79 4.72 -14.10 -7.90
CA ILE A 79 3.36 -14.37 -8.39
C ILE A 79 2.91 -15.79 -8.03
N ASP A 80 3.80 -16.78 -8.06
CA ASP A 80 3.47 -18.16 -7.72
C ASP A 80 3.11 -18.30 -6.24
N SER A 81 3.81 -17.57 -5.37
CA SER A 81 3.45 -17.48 -3.95
C SER A 81 2.08 -16.83 -3.78
N ALA A 82 1.83 -15.70 -4.44
CA ALA A 82 0.53 -15.03 -4.40
C ALA A 82 -0.62 -15.95 -4.82
N LEU A 83 -0.46 -16.69 -5.93
CA LEU A 83 -1.44 -17.66 -6.43
C LEU A 83 -1.67 -18.82 -5.45
N THR A 84 -0.59 -19.31 -4.81
CA THR A 84 -0.66 -20.40 -3.81
C THR A 84 -1.53 -20.02 -2.62
N TYR A 85 -1.44 -18.76 -2.18
CA TYR A 85 -2.25 -18.21 -1.09
C TYR A 85 -3.58 -17.61 -1.57
N GLY A 86 -3.99 -17.90 -2.80
CA GLY A 86 -5.32 -17.56 -3.31
C GLY A 86 -5.51 -16.10 -3.74
N VAL A 87 -4.44 -15.31 -3.83
CA VAL A 87 -4.50 -14.01 -4.52
C VAL A 87 -4.86 -14.25 -5.98
N TYR A 88 -5.64 -13.35 -6.57
CA TYR A 88 -6.23 -13.43 -7.91
C TYR A 88 -7.44 -14.35 -8.07
N GLN A 89 -7.87 -15.07 -7.04
CA GLN A 89 -9.13 -15.84 -7.11
C GLN A 89 -10.35 -14.92 -7.28
N GLY A 90 -10.35 -13.75 -6.64
CA GLY A 90 -11.40 -12.74 -6.82
C GLY A 90 -11.42 -12.20 -8.25
N LEU A 91 -10.25 -11.98 -8.84
CA LEU A 91 -10.13 -11.60 -10.25
C LEU A 91 -10.68 -12.68 -11.19
N GLN A 92 -10.34 -13.94 -10.96
CA GLN A 92 -10.87 -15.06 -11.75
C GLN A 92 -12.40 -15.08 -11.73
N GLN A 93 -13.01 -14.88 -10.56
CA GLN A 93 -14.46 -14.80 -10.42
C GLN A 93 -15.04 -13.57 -11.12
N ALA A 94 -14.43 -12.39 -10.92
CA ALA A 94 -14.88 -11.14 -11.53
C ALA A 94 -14.89 -11.20 -13.07
N LEU A 95 -13.91 -11.88 -13.68
CA LEU A 95 -13.84 -12.07 -15.13
C LEU A 95 -14.94 -12.98 -15.70
N GLN A 96 -15.55 -13.84 -14.87
CA GLN A 96 -16.71 -14.65 -15.26
C GLN A 96 -18.03 -13.88 -15.09
N GLN A 97 -18.00 -12.70 -14.48
CA GLN A 97 -19.15 -11.83 -14.28
C GLN A 97 -19.13 -10.66 -15.26
N SER A 98 -20.32 -10.14 -15.59
CA SER A 98 -20.41 -8.85 -16.27
C SER A 98 -19.92 -7.72 -15.36
N PRO A 99 -19.37 -6.62 -15.92
CA PRO A 99 -18.94 -5.45 -15.12
C PRO A 99 -20.04 -4.92 -14.17
N HIS A 100 -21.30 -4.97 -14.59
CA HIS A 100 -22.44 -4.57 -13.77
C HIS A 100 -22.63 -5.48 -12.53
N GLN A 101 -22.45 -6.79 -12.67
CA GLN A 101 -22.55 -7.73 -11.56
C GLN A 101 -21.44 -7.49 -10.53
N VAL A 102 -20.20 -7.27 -10.99
CA VAL A 102 -19.07 -6.94 -10.11
C VAL A 102 -19.36 -5.66 -9.30
N ILE A 103 -19.84 -4.60 -9.97
CA ILE A 103 -20.20 -3.35 -9.27
C ILE A 103 -21.31 -3.59 -8.24
N ALA A 104 -22.34 -4.37 -8.59
CA ALA A 104 -23.43 -4.68 -7.67
C ALA A 104 -22.93 -5.43 -6.43
N GLU A 105 -22.00 -6.38 -6.60
CA GLU A 105 -21.37 -7.11 -5.49
C GLU A 105 -20.59 -6.17 -4.56
N ILE A 106 -19.81 -5.25 -5.11
CA ILE A 106 -19.08 -4.24 -4.32
C ILE A 106 -20.05 -3.30 -3.58
N GLU A 107 -21.18 -2.94 -4.17
CA GLU A 107 -22.20 -2.14 -3.48
C GLU A 107 -22.86 -2.91 -2.34
N VAL A 108 -23.22 -4.18 -2.55
CA VAL A 108 -23.80 -5.06 -1.52
C VAL A 108 -22.84 -5.25 -0.36
N SER A 109 -21.52 -5.34 -0.63
CA SER A 109 -20.51 -5.44 0.43
C SER A 109 -20.46 -4.23 1.38
N GLY A 110 -21.01 -3.08 0.97
CA GLY A 110 -20.93 -1.84 1.72
C GLY A 110 -19.52 -1.26 1.81
N LEU A 111 -18.58 -1.67 0.94
CA LEU A 111 -17.21 -1.20 0.97
C LEU A 111 -17.12 0.32 0.81
N ARG A 112 -16.45 0.98 1.76
CA ARG A 112 -16.22 2.44 1.77
C ARG A 112 -14.76 2.76 1.51
N GLY A 113 -14.51 3.93 0.92
CA GLY A 113 -13.15 4.42 0.68
C GLY A 113 -12.32 4.50 1.97
N ARG A 114 -11.17 3.82 1.99
CA ARG A 114 -10.29 3.72 3.16
C ARG A 114 -9.22 4.82 3.27
N GLY A 115 -9.29 5.82 2.40
CA GLY A 115 -8.43 7.01 2.44
C GLY A 115 -8.95 8.16 3.32
N GLY A 116 -10.03 7.95 4.09
CA GLY A 116 -10.56 8.92 5.05
C GLY A 116 -11.97 9.42 4.72
N ALA A 117 -12.24 9.85 3.47
CA ALA A 117 -13.53 10.42 3.09
C ALA A 117 -14.72 9.44 3.20
N GLY A 118 -14.45 8.12 3.17
CA GLY A 118 -15.48 7.11 3.43
C GLY A 118 -16.63 7.06 2.41
N PHE A 119 -16.42 7.54 1.19
CA PHE A 119 -17.44 7.47 0.13
C PHE A 119 -17.69 6.00 -0.29
N PRO A 120 -18.94 5.58 -0.58
CA PRO A 120 -19.22 4.21 -1.01
C PRO A 120 -18.51 3.84 -2.33
N SER A 121 -17.70 2.78 -2.29
CA SER A 121 -16.80 2.43 -3.40
C SER A 121 -17.58 1.94 -4.62
N GLY A 122 -18.59 1.09 -4.43
CA GLY A 122 -19.42 0.59 -5.52
C GLY A 122 -20.21 1.70 -6.22
N GLN A 123 -20.71 2.67 -5.46
CA GLN A 123 -21.38 3.85 -6.04
C GLN A 123 -20.42 4.69 -6.90
N LYS A 124 -19.18 4.89 -6.42
CA LYS A 124 -18.14 5.57 -7.21
C LYS A 124 -17.85 4.81 -8.51
N TRP A 125 -17.72 3.49 -8.45
CA TRP A 125 -17.47 2.66 -9.63
C TRP A 125 -18.64 2.71 -10.62
N ARG A 126 -19.89 2.68 -10.15
CA ARG A 126 -21.08 2.85 -10.97
C ARG A 126 -21.07 4.17 -11.74
N TYR A 127 -20.68 5.27 -11.10
CA TYR A 127 -20.60 6.57 -11.79
C TYR A 127 -19.58 6.55 -12.92
N VAL A 128 -18.40 5.96 -12.71
CA VAL A 128 -17.37 5.83 -13.74
C VAL A 128 -17.82 4.88 -14.85
N ALA A 129 -18.45 3.75 -14.52
CA ALA A 129 -18.90 2.77 -15.49
C ALA A 129 -19.98 3.33 -16.44
N ARG A 130 -20.87 4.19 -15.94
CA ARG A 130 -21.95 4.83 -16.72
C ARG A 130 -21.46 5.89 -17.71
N GLU A 131 -20.27 6.44 -17.50
CA GLU A 131 -19.72 7.44 -18.40
C GLU A 131 -19.37 6.79 -19.76
N ALA A 132 -19.78 7.44 -20.85
CA ALA A 132 -19.53 6.93 -22.20
C ALA A 132 -18.11 7.29 -22.69
N ARG A 133 -17.48 8.30 -22.10
CA ARG A 133 -16.15 8.77 -22.48
C ARG A 133 -15.07 7.72 -22.19
N SER A 134 -14.16 7.58 -23.16
CA SER A 134 -12.92 6.82 -23.07
C SER A 134 -11.71 7.71 -23.41
N PRO A 135 -10.48 7.35 -23.00
CA PRO A 135 -10.14 6.23 -22.12
C PRO A 135 -10.59 6.45 -20.67
N LYS A 136 -10.78 5.35 -19.93
CA LYS A 136 -11.01 5.33 -18.48
C LYS A 136 -9.78 4.80 -17.77
N TYR A 137 -9.59 5.24 -16.53
CA TYR A 137 -8.39 4.94 -15.75
C TYR A 137 -8.74 4.44 -14.35
N VAL A 138 -7.91 3.55 -13.81
CA VAL A 138 -7.87 3.22 -12.38
C VAL A 138 -6.63 3.86 -11.77
N VAL A 139 -6.80 4.59 -10.67
CA VAL A 139 -5.68 5.19 -9.95
C VAL A 139 -5.68 4.67 -8.51
N CYS A 140 -4.61 3.96 -8.14
CA CYS A 140 -4.31 3.64 -6.75
C CYS A 140 -3.50 4.80 -6.17
N ASN A 141 -4.08 5.51 -5.20
CA ASN A 141 -3.36 6.54 -4.46
C ASN A 141 -2.65 5.87 -3.27
N ALA A 142 -1.33 5.70 -3.40
CA ALA A 142 -0.41 5.16 -2.40
C ALA A 142 0.52 6.25 -1.84
N ASP A 143 0.05 7.51 -1.83
CA ASP A 143 0.80 8.65 -1.30
C ASP A 143 0.94 8.61 0.23
N GLU A 144 -0.07 8.10 0.94
CA GLU A 144 -0.11 7.98 2.41
C GLU A 144 0.51 9.19 3.16
N SER A 145 0.20 10.41 2.72
CA SER A 145 0.84 11.64 3.22
C SER A 145 0.35 12.14 4.58
N VAL A 146 -0.52 11.38 5.25
CA VAL A 146 -1.03 11.71 6.58
C VAL A 146 -0.01 11.23 7.62
N PRO A 147 0.48 12.11 8.52
CA PRO A 147 1.38 11.70 9.59
C PRO A 147 0.81 10.54 10.42
N LEU A 148 1.69 9.64 10.87
CA LEU A 148 1.36 8.46 11.68
C LEU A 148 0.67 7.31 10.93
N LEU A 149 0.38 7.46 9.64
CA LEU A 149 -0.11 6.36 8.81
C LEU A 149 1.03 5.65 8.09
N PHE A 150 0.92 4.33 8.00
CA PHE A 150 1.85 3.43 7.31
C PHE A 150 1.16 2.14 6.81
N LYS A 151 -0.18 2.13 6.79
CA LYS A 151 -0.96 0.95 6.41
C LYS A 151 -0.79 0.61 4.94
N ASP A 152 -0.70 1.61 4.06
CA ASP A 152 -0.57 1.40 2.63
C ASP A 152 0.85 0.95 2.32
N ARG A 153 1.87 1.53 2.97
CA ARG A 153 3.25 1.04 2.92
C ARG A 153 3.34 -0.45 3.31
N VAL A 154 2.72 -0.85 4.42
CA VAL A 154 2.70 -2.26 4.86
C VAL A 154 2.08 -3.16 3.80
N LEU A 155 0.97 -2.75 3.18
CA LEU A 155 0.32 -3.55 2.13
C LEU A 155 1.18 -3.65 0.87
N LEU A 156 1.83 -2.57 0.46
CA LEU A 156 2.74 -2.56 -0.69
C LEU A 156 3.98 -3.42 -0.46
N GLU A 157 4.54 -3.40 0.75
CA GLU A 157 5.73 -4.18 1.10
C GLU A 157 5.42 -5.67 1.30
N THR A 158 4.24 -6.01 1.82
CA THR A 158 3.92 -7.39 2.23
C THR A 158 3.02 -8.16 1.28
N ASN A 159 2.13 -7.48 0.55
CA ASN A 159 1.24 -8.13 -0.42
C ASN A 159 0.85 -7.17 -1.57
N PRO A 160 1.80 -6.76 -2.42
CA PRO A 160 1.51 -5.88 -3.56
C PRO A 160 0.56 -6.55 -4.58
N HIS A 161 0.55 -7.88 -4.67
CA HIS A 161 -0.33 -8.62 -5.56
C HIS A 161 -1.82 -8.42 -5.25
N ALA A 162 -2.21 -8.31 -3.98
CA ALA A 162 -3.60 -8.01 -3.61
C ALA A 162 -4.04 -6.60 -4.07
N ILE A 163 -3.13 -5.62 -4.05
CA ILE A 163 -3.40 -4.27 -4.59
C ILE A 163 -3.63 -4.34 -6.10
N LEU A 164 -2.76 -5.08 -6.81
CA LEU A 164 -2.89 -5.30 -8.25
C LEU A 164 -4.19 -6.04 -8.60
N GLU A 165 -4.55 -7.08 -7.86
CA GLU A 165 -5.83 -7.79 -8.01
C GLU A 165 -7.01 -6.82 -7.91
N GLY A 166 -7.05 -6.01 -6.84
CA GLY A 166 -8.11 -5.02 -6.64
C GLY A 166 -8.20 -4.01 -7.79
N MET A 167 -7.05 -3.55 -8.31
CA MET A 167 -7.00 -2.65 -9.47
C MET A 167 -7.50 -3.31 -10.75
N LEU A 168 -7.17 -4.58 -10.99
CA LEU A 168 -7.63 -5.34 -12.16
C LEU A 168 -9.14 -5.57 -12.12
N ILE A 169 -9.67 -5.94 -10.95
CA ILE A 169 -11.13 -6.07 -10.73
C ILE A 169 -11.82 -4.73 -10.98
N ALA A 170 -11.28 -3.63 -10.43
CA ALA A 170 -11.82 -2.29 -10.66
C ALA A 170 -11.79 -1.93 -12.15
N GLY A 171 -10.69 -2.24 -12.84
CA GLY A 171 -10.50 -1.97 -14.27
C GLY A 171 -11.54 -2.68 -15.12
N HIS A 172 -11.74 -3.99 -14.87
CA HIS A 172 -12.80 -4.80 -15.49
C HIS A 172 -14.19 -4.20 -15.22
N ALA A 173 -14.48 -3.86 -13.95
CA ALA A 173 -15.78 -3.34 -13.54
C ALA A 173 -16.13 -1.98 -14.19
N VAL A 174 -15.17 -1.07 -14.33
CA VAL A 174 -15.43 0.28 -14.85
C VAL A 174 -15.13 0.45 -16.34
N GLY A 175 -14.52 -0.55 -16.98
CA GLY A 175 -14.08 -0.51 -18.36
C GLY A 175 -12.81 0.32 -18.57
N ALA A 176 -11.90 0.31 -17.60
CA ALA A 176 -10.59 0.97 -17.71
C ALA A 176 -9.52 -0.01 -18.20
N GLN A 177 -8.71 0.44 -19.15
CA GLN A 177 -7.62 -0.34 -19.75
C GLN A 177 -6.24 0.04 -19.22
N VAL A 178 -6.15 1.16 -18.48
CA VAL A 178 -4.88 1.69 -17.96
C VAL A 178 -5.04 1.96 -16.46
N GLY A 179 -4.06 1.49 -15.70
CA GLY A 179 -3.96 1.69 -14.26
C GLY A 179 -2.68 2.45 -13.89
N PHE A 180 -2.76 3.33 -12.89
CA PHE A 180 -1.59 3.99 -12.30
C PHE A 180 -1.55 3.72 -10.79
N VAL A 181 -0.35 3.44 -10.28
CA VAL A 181 -0.07 3.46 -8.84
C VAL A 181 0.76 4.71 -8.57
N TYR A 182 0.19 5.66 -7.84
CA TYR A 182 0.89 6.87 -7.42
C TYR A 182 1.54 6.61 -6.07
N ILE A 183 2.86 6.44 -6.06
CA ILE A 183 3.67 6.19 -4.86
C ILE A 183 4.44 7.46 -4.53
N ARG A 184 4.47 7.85 -3.25
CA ARG A 184 5.24 8.99 -2.79
C ARG A 184 6.76 8.79 -2.98
N GLY A 185 7.48 9.90 -3.12
CA GLY A 185 8.93 9.95 -2.93
C GLY A 185 9.32 9.93 -1.45
#